data_AF-A0A531L0W8-F1
#
_entry.id   AF-A0A531L0W8-F1
#
_cell.length_a   1.000
_cell.length_b   1.000
_cell.length_c   1.000
_cell.angle_alpha   90.00
_cell.angle_beta   90.00
_cell.angle_gamma   90.00
#
_symmetry.space_group_name_H-M   'P 1'
#
loop_
_entity.id
_entity.type
_entity.pdbx_description
1 polymer ?
#
loop_
_entity_poly.entity_id
_entity_poly.type
_entity_poly.pdbx_seq_one_letter_code
_entity_poly.pdbx_strand_id
1 'polypeptide(L)'
;GLSIWAASDIIASPTTTAVRTPEGIDEEALRQAARARYGVVFSSGRGETLGKLTRIGHMGPTAQPIYAVAALTALGGAMNSLGEKLAVGKGIDAALAVIDADV
;
A
#
# COMPACT_ATOMS: atom_id res chain seq x y z
N GLY A 1 1.14 9.75 8.46
CA GLY A 1 1.67 8.60 7.69
C GLY A 1 0.63 7.51 7.69
N LEU A 2 0.82 6.43 6.93
CA LEU A 2 -0.09 5.29 6.93
C LEU A 2 0.30 4.28 8.00
N SER A 3 -0.65 3.48 8.47
CA SER A 3 -0.41 2.39 9.42
C SER A 3 -0.76 1.04 8.79
N ILE A 4 0.00 0.01 9.18
CA ILE A 4 -0.30 -1.38 8.79
C ILE A 4 -1.46 -1.92 9.62
N TRP A 5 -2.20 -2.88 9.06
CA TRP A 5 -3.32 -3.52 9.74
C TRP A 5 -2.86 -4.56 10.78
N ALA A 6 -1.74 -5.24 10.51
CA ALA A 6 -1.18 -6.23 11.43
C ALA A 6 -0.86 -5.57 12.79
N ALA A 7 -1.17 -6.27 13.88
CA ALA A 7 -0.97 -5.74 15.23
C ALA A 7 0.52 -5.65 15.62
N SER A 8 1.38 -6.41 14.95
CA SER A 8 2.82 -6.40 15.14
C SER A 8 3.55 -6.97 13.91
N ASP A 9 4.84 -6.66 13.78
CA ASP A 9 5.65 -7.10 12.65
C ASP A 9 5.85 -8.62 12.61
N ILE A 10 5.91 -9.28 13.78
CA ILE A 10 6.07 -10.74 13.88
C ILE A 10 4.92 -11.53 13.24
N ILE A 11 3.74 -10.93 13.13
CA ILE A 11 2.57 -11.54 12.47
C ILE A 11 2.25 -10.92 11.10
N ALA A 12 3.07 -9.97 10.63
CA ALA A 12 2.90 -9.42 9.30
C ALA A 12 3.24 -10.48 8.25
N SER A 13 2.37 -10.63 7.25
CA SER A 13 2.56 -11.67 6.23
C SER A 13 3.68 -11.30 5.26
N PRO A 14 4.60 -12.22 4.93
CA PRO A 14 5.59 -12.03 3.88
C PRO A 14 5.01 -12.18 2.47
N THR A 15 3.68 -12.39 2.30
CA THR A 15 3.01 -12.50 0.99
C THR A 15 1.95 -11.44 0.71
N THR A 16 1.50 -10.69 1.72
CA THR A 16 0.60 -9.54 1.53
C THR A 16 0.73 -8.53 2.66
N THR A 17 0.89 -7.26 2.31
CA THR A 17 0.83 -6.14 3.25
C THR A 17 -0.56 -5.51 3.23
N ALA A 18 -1.22 -5.45 4.39
CA ALA A 18 -2.49 -4.78 4.57
C ALA A 18 -2.28 -3.40 5.19
N VAL A 19 -2.71 -2.34 4.50
CA VAL A 19 -2.59 -0.95 4.93
C VAL A 19 -3.95 -0.46 5.38
N ARG A 20 -4.02 0.10 6.59
CA ARG A 20 -5.26 0.67 7.15
C ARG A 20 -5.69 1.89 6.35
N THR A 21 -6.97 1.95 6.00
CA THR A 21 -7.57 3.14 5.39
C THR A 21 -7.65 4.25 6.44
N PRO A 22 -7.11 5.46 6.17
CA PRO A 22 -7.29 6.61 7.06
C PRO A 22 -8.76 6.97 7.26
N GLU A 23 -9.07 7.60 8.38
CA GLU A 23 -10.41 8.11 8.63
C GLU A 23 -10.83 9.14 7.57
N GLY A 24 -12.08 9.06 7.11
CA GLY A 24 -12.60 9.96 6.07
C GLY A 24 -12.24 9.59 4.63
N ILE A 25 -11.39 8.57 4.42
CA ILE A 25 -11.08 8.06 3.08
C ILE A 25 -12.00 6.89 2.73
N ASP A 26 -12.63 6.99 1.56
CA ASP A 26 -13.30 5.86 0.93
C ASP A 26 -12.26 4.93 0.29
N GLU A 27 -12.11 3.73 0.85
CA GLU A 27 -11.17 2.70 0.39
C GLU A 27 -11.43 2.24 -1.05
N GLU A 28 -12.69 2.19 -1.47
CA GLU A 28 -13.02 1.82 -2.84
C GLU A 28 -12.60 2.92 -3.80
N ALA A 29 -12.94 4.17 -3.49
CA ALA A 29 -12.49 5.32 -4.28
C ALA A 29 -10.95 5.38 -4.38
N LEU A 30 -10.24 5.05 -3.31
CA LEU A 30 -8.78 4.93 -3.30
C LEU A 30 -8.28 3.90 -4.31
N ARG A 31 -8.80 2.67 -4.29
CA ARG A 31 -8.38 1.62 -5.24
C ARG A 31 -8.73 1.98 -6.68
N GLN A 32 -9.90 2.59 -6.90
CA GLN A 32 -10.28 3.06 -8.23
C GLN A 32 -9.36 4.17 -8.73
N ALA A 33 -8.99 5.13 -7.87
CA ALA A 33 -8.03 6.18 -8.20
C ALA A 33 -6.65 5.61 -8.51
N ALA A 34 -6.17 4.63 -7.74
CA ALA A 34 -4.90 3.96 -8.00
C ALA A 34 -4.88 3.29 -9.38
N ARG A 35 -5.94 2.56 -9.72
CA ARG A 35 -6.09 1.90 -11.02
C ARG A 35 -6.20 2.91 -12.16
N ALA A 36 -7.05 3.92 -12.02
CA ALA A 36 -7.33 4.88 -13.08
C ALA A 36 -6.14 5.80 -13.38
N ARG A 37 -5.39 6.23 -12.35
CA ARG A 37 -4.28 7.18 -12.51
C ARG A 37 -2.93 6.52 -12.79
N TYR A 38 -2.68 5.34 -12.22
CA TYR A 38 -1.36 4.70 -12.25
C TYR A 38 -1.37 3.30 -12.87
N GLY A 39 -2.53 2.77 -13.24
CA GLY A 39 -2.65 1.40 -13.77
C GLY A 39 -2.38 0.30 -12.74
N VAL A 40 -2.29 0.63 -11.45
CA VAL A 40 -1.99 -0.33 -10.38
C VAL A 40 -3.28 -0.77 -9.70
N VAL A 41 -3.48 -2.09 -9.63
CA VAL A 41 -4.67 -2.69 -9.00
C VAL A 41 -4.30 -3.25 -7.63
N PHE A 42 -5.00 -2.78 -6.60
CA PHE A 42 -4.93 -3.33 -5.25
C PHE A 42 -6.18 -4.14 -4.91
N SER A 43 -6.05 -5.01 -3.91
CA SER A 43 -7.18 -5.78 -3.39
C SER A 43 -7.86 -5.03 -2.24
N SER A 44 -9.18 -5.15 -2.16
CA SER A 44 -9.94 -4.73 -0.98
C SER A 44 -9.71 -5.67 0.22
N GLY A 45 -10.14 -5.23 1.39
CA GLY A 45 -10.47 -6.12 2.51
C GLY A 45 -11.65 -7.07 2.22
N ARG A 46 -11.93 -7.98 3.15
CA ARG A 46 -13.08 -8.92 3.09
C ARG A 46 -13.75 -9.01 4.45
N GLY A 47 -15.06 -9.27 4.46
CA GLY A 47 -15.85 -9.38 5.69
C GLY A 47 -15.66 -8.15 6.57
N GLU A 48 -15.24 -8.36 7.82
CA GLU A 48 -15.04 -7.27 8.80
C GLU A 48 -13.98 -6.24 8.40
N THR A 49 -13.11 -6.55 7.44
CA THR A 49 -12.03 -5.67 6.99
C THR A 49 -12.38 -4.90 5.70
N LEU A 50 -13.51 -5.21 5.05
CA LEU A 50 -13.94 -4.51 3.84
C LEU A 50 -14.15 -3.02 4.16
N GLY A 51 -13.59 -2.13 3.32
CA GLY A 51 -13.63 -0.68 3.51
C GLY A 51 -12.64 -0.14 4.54
N LYS A 52 -11.98 -1.01 5.33
CA LYS A 52 -11.08 -0.60 6.43
C LYS A 52 -9.59 -0.73 6.12
N LEU A 53 -9.26 -1.47 5.06
CA LEU A 53 -7.89 -1.68 4.60
C LEU A 53 -7.82 -1.94 3.10
N THR A 54 -6.65 -1.64 2.54
CA THR A 54 -6.24 -2.00 1.19
C THR A 54 -5.08 -3.01 1.28
N ARG A 55 -5.09 -4.04 0.42
CA ARG A 55 -4.06 -5.09 0.40
C ARG A 55 -3.15 -4.97 -0.82
N ILE A 56 -1.85 -4.99 -0.55
CA ILE A 56 -0.77 -5.05 -1.54
C ILE A 56 -0.21 -6.48 -1.51
N GLY A 57 -0.46 -7.24 -2.57
CA GLY A 57 0.06 -8.60 -2.71
C GLY A 57 1.49 -8.60 -3.23
N HIS A 58 2.34 -9.44 -2.64
CA HIS A 58 3.68 -9.75 -3.13
C HIS A 58 3.77 -11.27 -3.26
N MET A 59 3.19 -11.77 -4.35
CA MET A 59 3.00 -13.19 -4.63
C MET A 59 3.50 -13.53 -6.04
N GLY A 60 4.27 -14.62 -6.17
CA GLY A 60 4.75 -15.11 -7.47
C GLY A 60 5.51 -14.01 -8.24
N PRO A 61 5.11 -13.67 -9.49
CA PRO A 61 5.78 -12.64 -10.28
C PRO A 61 5.81 -11.25 -9.62
N THR A 62 4.84 -10.94 -8.75
CA THR A 62 4.77 -9.65 -8.05
C THR A 62 5.63 -9.59 -6.78
N ALA A 63 6.19 -10.73 -6.34
CA ALA A 63 7.11 -10.81 -5.21
C ALA A 63 8.53 -10.38 -5.61
N GLN A 64 8.66 -9.19 -6.18
CA GLN A 64 9.93 -8.56 -6.53
C GLN A 64 9.97 -7.16 -5.90
N PRO A 65 11.10 -6.74 -5.28
CA PRO A 65 11.14 -5.49 -4.53
C PRO A 65 10.75 -4.23 -5.32
N ILE A 66 11.02 -4.21 -6.63
CA ILE A 66 10.62 -3.09 -7.50
C ILE A 66 9.09 -2.86 -7.52
N TYR A 67 8.29 -3.91 -7.34
CA TYR A 67 6.84 -3.77 -7.26
C TYR A 67 6.37 -3.16 -5.93
N ALA A 68 7.16 -3.25 -4.86
CA ALA A 68 6.87 -2.51 -3.63
C ALA A 68 6.98 -1.00 -3.87
N VAL A 69 8.01 -0.54 -4.61
CA VAL A 69 8.17 0.87 -5.00
C VAL A 69 7.01 1.35 -5.86
N ALA A 70 6.61 0.57 -6.87
CA ALA A 70 5.45 0.87 -7.70
C ALA A 70 4.15 0.96 -6.88
N ALA A 71 3.95 0.01 -5.96
CA ALA A 71 2.78 -0.01 -5.08
C ALA A 71 2.73 1.19 -4.13
N LEU A 72 3.85 1.55 -3.49
CA LEU A 72 3.94 2.72 -2.60
C LEU A 72 3.66 4.02 -3.34
N THR A 73 4.17 4.14 -4.57
CA THR A 73 3.94 5.30 -5.43
C THR A 73 2.47 5.45 -5.78
N ALA A 74 1.85 4.38 -6.27
CA ALA A 74 0.43 4.40 -6.66
C ALA A 74 -0.51 4.60 -5.47
N LEU A 75 -0.24 3.94 -4.34
CA LEU A 75 -1.03 4.10 -3.11
C LEU A 75 -0.92 5.53 -2.57
N GLY A 76 0.30 6.04 -2.44
CA GLY A 76 0.53 7.40 -1.92
C GLY A 76 -0.04 8.48 -2.84
N GLY A 77 0.14 8.33 -4.16
CA GLY A 77 -0.43 9.23 -5.14
C GLY A 77 -1.96 9.20 -5.18
N ALA A 78 -2.58 8.03 -5.00
CA ALA A 78 -4.04 7.91 -4.94
C ALA A 78 -4.60 8.52 -3.66
N MET A 79 -3.99 8.25 -2.49
CA MET A 79 -4.32 8.90 -1.22
C MET A 79 -4.25 10.42 -1.33
N ASN A 80 -3.15 10.96 -1.87
CA ASN A 80 -2.99 12.41 -2.02
C ASN A 80 -4.03 13.02 -2.97
N SER A 81 -4.48 12.27 -3.98
CA SER A 81 -5.56 12.72 -4.86
C SER A 81 -6.93 12.79 -4.18
N LEU A 82 -7.08 12.11 -3.04
CA LEU A 82 -8.29 12.12 -2.20
C LEU A 82 -8.19 13.07 -1.00
N GLY A 83 -7.16 13.94 -0.96
CA GLY A 83 -7.03 15.00 0.04
C GLY A 83 -5.99 14.74 1.13
N GLU A 84 -5.35 13.56 1.15
CA GLU A 84 -4.20 13.31 2.02
C GLU A 84 -2.97 14.12 1.61
N LYS A 85 -2.02 14.25 2.54
CA LYS A 85 -0.73 14.92 2.30
C LYS A 85 0.43 14.02 2.72
N LEU A 86 0.52 12.86 2.08
CA LEU A 86 1.59 11.89 2.31
C LEU A 86 2.89 12.32 1.62
N ALA A 87 4.00 12.17 2.35
CA ALA A 87 5.35 12.35 1.83
C ALA A 87 5.80 11.09 1.06
N VAL A 88 5.25 10.89 -0.15
CA VAL A 88 5.47 9.67 -0.96
C VAL A 88 6.96 9.39 -1.21
N GLY A 89 7.75 10.43 -1.52
CA GLY A 89 9.20 10.30 -1.72
C GLY A 89 9.92 9.67 -0.52
N LYS A 90 9.63 10.14 0.70
CA LYS A 90 10.20 9.54 1.93
C LYS A 90 9.83 8.07 2.11
N GLY A 91 8.64 7.66 1.66
CA GLY A 91 8.22 6.26 1.70
C GLY A 91 9.00 5.40 0.71
N ILE A 92 9.28 5.93 -0.49
CA ILE A 92 10.11 5.25 -1.50
C ILE A 92 11.56 5.17 -1.00
N ASP A 93 12.13 6.25 -0.48
CA ASP A 93 13.49 6.27 0.06
C ASP A 93 13.66 5.22 1.17
N ALA A 94 12.68 5.10 2.07
CA ALA A 94 12.69 4.09 3.13
C ALA A 94 12.62 2.66 2.59
N ALA A 95 11.80 2.40 1.56
CA ALA A 95 11.74 1.09 0.91
C ALA A 95 13.05 0.74 0.20
N LEU A 96 13.65 1.69 -0.52
CA LEU A 96 14.94 1.48 -1.20
C LEU A 96 16.06 1.20 -0.20
N ALA A 97 16.10 1.91 0.93
CA ALA A 97 17.08 1.64 1.98
C ALA A 97 17.01 0.21 2.54
N VAL A 98 15.82 -0.40 2.61
CA VAL A 98 15.65 -1.81 3.00
C VAL A 98 16.16 -2.75 1.91
N ILE A 99 15.88 -2.43 0.65
CA ILE A 99 16.35 -3.22 -0.50
C ILE A 99 17.87 -3.20 -0.58
N ASP A 100 18.48 -2.02 -0.47
CA ASP A 100 19.93 -1.82 -0.57
C ASP A 100 20.71 -2.45 0.59
N ALA A 101 20.07 -2.62 1.76
CA ALA A 101 20.68 -3.26 2.92
C ALA A 101 20.72 -4.80 2.85
N ASP A 102 19.95 -5.40 1.94
CA ASP A 102 19.85 -6.86 1.75
C ASP A 102 20.71 -7.35 0.55
N VAL A 103 21.52 -6.46 -0.03
CA VAL A 103 22.42 -6.73 -1.17
C VAL A 103 23.83 -7.11 -0.70
#